data_AF-A0A8T6UWV7-F1
#
_entry.id   AF-A0A8T6UWV7-F1
#
_cell.length_a   1.000
_cell.length_b   1.000
_cell.length_c   1.000
_cell.angle_alpha   90.00
_cell.angle_beta   90.00
_cell.angle_gamma   90.00
#
_symmetry.space_group_name_H-M   'P 1'
#
loop_
_entity.id
_entity.type
_entity.pdbx_description
1 polymer ?
#
loop_
_entity_poly.entity_id
_entity_poly.type
_entity_poly.pdbx_seq_one_letter_code
_entity_poly.pdbx_strand_id
1 'polypeptide(L)' 'GDAPGINAVIRAVVRKGIQNYGHEILGIRDGWKGPLEGEFFPLGLEATSGILR' A
#
# COMPACT_ATOMS: atom_id res chain seq x y z
N GLY A 1 8.27 1.61 -11.67
CA GLY A 1 7.53 2.26 -12.75
C GLY A 1 6.06 2.12 -12.42
N ASP A 2 5.38 3.23 -12.21
CA ASP A 2 3.96 3.22 -11.87
C ASP A 2 3.18 2.93 -13.15
N ALA A 3 2.67 1.69 -13.26
CA ALA A 3 1.82 1.31 -14.37
C ALA A 3 0.39 1.77 -14.05
N PRO A 4 -0.38 2.24 -15.05
CA PRO A 4 -1.77 2.59 -14.84
C PRO A 4 -2.51 1.42 -14.19
N GLY A 5 -3.03 1.63 -12.98
CA GLY A 5 -3.79 0.64 -12.22
C GLY A 5 -3.11 0.07 -10.97
N ILE A 6 -1.79 0.19 -10.80
CA ILE A 6 -1.11 -0.31 -9.59
C ILE A 6 -1.65 0.39 -8.33
N ASN A 7 -1.82 1.70 -8.39
CA ASN A 7 -2.41 2.51 -7.33
C ASN A 7 -3.84 2.07 -6.96
N ALA A 8 -4.64 1.66 -7.96
CA ALA A 8 -5.98 1.13 -7.74
C ALA A 8 -5.96 -0.23 -7.04
N VAL A 9 -5.03 -1.11 -7.43
CA VAL A 9 -4.83 -2.43 -6.80
C VAL A 9 -4.39 -2.28 -5.35
N ILE A 10 -3.40 -1.42 -5.07
CA ILE A 10 -2.93 -1.13 -3.70
C ILE A 10 -4.10 -0.68 -2.83
N ARG A 11 -4.90 0.29 -3.32
CA ARG A 11 -6.08 0.77 -2.60
C ARG A 11 -7.12 -0.33 -2.37
N ALA A 12 -7.35 -1.20 -3.35
CA ALA A 12 -8.32 -2.29 -3.21
C ALA A 12 -7.89 -3.30 -2.14
N VAL A 13 -6.61 -3.68 -2.13
CA VAL A 13 -6.05 -4.63 -1.15
C VAL A 13 -6.10 -4.03 0.26
N VAL A 14 -5.61 -2.80 0.43
CA VAL A 14 -5.59 -2.12 1.74
C VAL A 14 -7.02 -1.99 2.30
N ARG A 15 -7.96 -1.52 1.47
CA ARG A 15 -9.34 -1.34 1.90
C ARG A 15 -9.97 -2.66 2.35
N LYS A 16 -9.83 -3.71 1.54
CA LYS A 16 -10.41 -5.02 1.85
C LYS A 16 -9.73 -5.65 3.07
N GLY A 17 -8.41 -5.60 3.16
CA GLY A 17 -7.64 -6.11 4.29
C GLY A 17 -8.08 -5.51 5.62
N ILE A 18 -8.15 -4.18 5.68
CA ILE A 18 -8.53 -3.46 6.91
C ILE A 18 -10.01 -3.68 7.23
N GLN A 19 -10.91 -3.42 6.27
CA GLN A 19 -12.35 -3.37 6.57
C GLN A 19 -13.01 -4.74 6.70
N ASN A 20 -12.54 -5.75 5.95
CA ASN A 20 -13.19 -7.07 5.94
C ASN A 20 -12.46 -8.10 6.80
N TYR A 21 -11.17 -7.92 7.04
CA TYR A 21 -10.34 -8.93 7.70
C TYR A 21 -9.59 -8.42 8.93
N GLY A 22 -9.69 -7.12 9.26
CA GLY A 22 -9.02 -6.53 10.43
C GLY A 22 -7.49 -6.58 10.35
N HIS A 23 -6.93 -6.63 9.14
CA HIS A 23 -5.48 -6.70 8.94
C HIS A 23 -4.82 -5.34 9.14
N GLU A 24 -3.63 -5.36 9.73
CA GLU A 24 -2.66 -4.28 9.61
C GLU A 24 -1.89 -4.46 8.30
N ILE A 25 -1.75 -3.38 7.53
CA ILE A 25 -1.10 -3.41 6.22
C ILE A 25 0.13 -2.51 6.25
N LEU A 26 1.25 -3.03 5.77
CA LEU A 26 2.51 -2.30 5.64
C LEU A 26 2.80 -2.03 4.16
N GLY A 27 3.14 -0.79 3.85
CA GLY A 27 3.71 -0.37 2.58
C GLY A 27 5.23 -0.49 2.58
N ILE A 28 5.80 -0.60 1.39
CA ILE A 28 7.23 -0.74 1.16
C ILE A 28 7.66 0.32 0.14
N ARG A 29 8.71 1.08 0.46
CA ARG A 29 9.25 2.11 -0.46
C ARG A 29 10.29 1.52 -1.40
N ASP A 30 10.49 2.19 -2.53
CA ASP A 30 11.61 1.95 -3.46
C ASP A 30 11.76 0.50 -3.98
N GLY A 31 10.64 -0.21 -4.09
CA GLY A 31 10.61 -1.58 -4.61
C GLY A 31 11.48 -2.53 -3.79
N TRP A 32 12.34 -3.31 -4.44
CA TRP A 32 13.19 -4.30 -3.77
C TRP A 32 14.25 -3.72 -2.83
N LYS A 33 14.56 -2.43 -2.93
CA LYS A 33 15.49 -1.77 -2.02
C LYS A 33 14.90 -1.69 -0.61
N GLY A 34 13.62 -1.34 -0.50
CA GLY A 34 12.97 -1.13 0.79
C GLY A 34 12.99 -2.33 1.73
N PRO A 35 12.62 -3.56 1.28
CA PRO A 35 12.67 -4.76 2.14
C PRO A 35 14.08 -5.09 2.61
N LEU A 36 15.10 -4.82 1.79
CA LEU A 36 16.50 -5.07 2.14
C LEU A 36 17.01 -4.07 3.20
N GLU A 37 16.51 -2.83 3.17
CA GLU A 37 16.87 -1.76 4.10
C GLU A 37 15.93 -1.65 5.32
N GLY A 38 14.83 -2.41 5.33
CA GLY A 38 13.84 -2.35 6.40
C GLY A 38 12.86 -1.17 6.29
N GLU A 39 12.70 -0.59 5.11
CA GLU A 39 11.85 0.58 4.83
C GLU A 39 10.37 0.20 4.69
N PHE A 40 9.76 -0.14 5.82
CA PHE A 40 8.33 -0.42 5.95
C PHE A 40 7.61 0.76 6.61
N PHE A 41 6.35 0.99 6.24
CA PHE A 41 5.52 2.00 6.88
C PHE A 41 4.06 1.54 6.97
N PRO A 42 3.30 1.95 8.00
CA PRO A 42 1.87 1.68 8.08
C PRO A 42 1.13 2.25 6.86
N LEU A 43 0.39 1.41 6.15
CA LEU A 43 -0.38 1.80 4.98
C LEU A 43 -1.88 1.69 5.28
N GLY A 44 -2.44 2.81 5.74
CA GLY A 44 -3.86 2.91 6.11
C GLY A 44 -4.78 3.42 5.01
N LEU A 45 -6.09 3.42 5.30
CA LEU A 45 -7.14 3.88 4.39
C LEU A 45 -6.93 5.33 3.92
N GLU A 46 -6.51 6.22 4.83
CA GLU A 46 -6.25 7.64 4.54
C GLU A 46 -5.08 7.78 3.55
N ALA A 47 -3.96 7.11 3.83
CA ALA A 47 -2.79 7.11 2.97
C ALA A 47 -3.11 6.64 1.54
N THR A 48 -3.99 5.65 1.37
CA THR A 48 -4.39 5.16 0.04
C THR A 48 -5.39 6.02 -0.72
N SER A 49 -6.04 6.98 -0.05
CA SER A 49 -7.02 7.85 -0.71
C SER A 49 -6.36 8.93 -1.58
N GLY A 50 -5.09 9.28 -1.31
CA GLY A 50 -4.31 10.24 -2.09
C GLY A 50 -3.50 9.66 -3.26
N ILE A 51 -3.49 8.33 -3.44
CA ILE A 51 -2.62 7.62 -4.40
C ILE A 51 -3.28 7.49 -5.79
N LEU A 52 -4.60 7.60 -5.89
CA LEU A 52 -5.31 7.73 -7.16
C LEU A 52 -5.36 9.22 -7.56
N ARG A 53 -4.31 9.71 -8.24
CA ARG A 53 -4.32 11.01 -8.93
C ARG A 53 -4.03 10.81 -10.41
#